data_AF-A0A7U9X0X5-F1
#
_entry.id   AF-A0A7U9X0X5-F1
#
_cell.length_a   1.000
_cell.length_b   1.000
_cell.length_c   1.000
_cell.angle_alpha   90.00
_cell.angle_beta   90.00
_cell.angle_gamma   90.00
#
_symmetry.space_group_name_H-M   'P 1'
#
loop_
_entity.id
_entity.type
_entity.pdbx_description
1 polymer ?
#
loop_
_entity_poly.entity_id
_entity_poly.type
_entity_poly.pdbx_seq_one_letter_code
_entity_poly.pdbx_strand_id
1 'polypeptide(L)'
;MADSRKALDNCFREFDDVSPKRKEPSIQVLYDYEKHYMELVKKYASEIKMVADMLCDLRKEQEIFYKETLPEIIEKLNQDAGIDEEMRNVWLKRLTTNMDRSFGLSETLINDYVTKNIDEFKAEVNETIKKLL
;
A
#
# COMPACT_ATOMS: atom_id res chain seq x y z
N MET A 1 60.06 -19.49 -21.84
CA MET A 1 60.13 -18.22 -21.08
C MET A 1 58.96 -17.37 -21.58
N ALA A 2 57.72 -17.62 -21.16
CA ALA A 2 57.16 -17.37 -19.82
C ALA A 2 57.23 -15.88 -19.43
N ASP A 3 56.37 -15.07 -20.04
CA ASP A 3 55.41 -14.20 -19.31
C ASP A 3 54.45 -13.57 -20.34
N SER A 4 53.33 -14.22 -20.65
CA SER A 4 52.04 -13.96 -19.97
C SER A 4 51.55 -12.52 -20.23
N ARG A 5 50.89 -12.27 -21.37
CA ARG A 5 49.41 -12.16 -21.42
C ARG A 5 48.80 -11.51 -20.15
N LYS A 6 48.97 -10.20 -19.96
CA LYS A 6 48.13 -9.40 -19.03
C LYS A 6 47.83 -8.00 -19.58
N ALA A 7 47.55 -7.92 -20.88
CA ALA A 7 46.95 -6.73 -21.50
C ALA A 7 45.46 -6.96 -21.83
N LEU A 8 44.83 -7.92 -21.14
CA LEU A 8 43.40 -8.15 -21.20
C LEU A 8 42.78 -7.59 -19.93
N ASP A 9 41.94 -6.58 -20.16
CA ASP A 9 40.72 -6.38 -19.39
C ASP A 9 40.91 -6.18 -17.89
N ASN A 10 41.48 -5.03 -17.53
CA ASN A 10 41.16 -4.49 -16.22
C ASN A 10 39.71 -3.95 -16.31
N CYS A 11 38.72 -4.85 -16.18
CA CYS A 11 37.28 -4.54 -16.17
C CYS A 11 36.87 -3.59 -15.04
N PHE A 12 37.84 -3.16 -14.23
CA PHE A 12 37.68 -2.19 -13.16
C PHE A 12 38.15 -0.78 -13.51
N ARG A 13 38.62 -0.52 -14.75
CA ARG A 13 38.95 0.85 -15.20
C ARG A 13 37.74 1.80 -15.23
N GLU A 14 36.52 1.28 -15.34
CA GLU A 14 35.30 2.07 -15.16
C GLU A 14 35.14 2.62 -13.74
N PHE A 15 35.85 2.05 -12.74
CA PHE A 15 35.91 2.59 -11.40
C PHE A 15 37.08 3.56 -11.20
N ASP A 16 38.00 3.71 -12.17
CA ASP A 16 39.00 4.78 -12.12
C ASP A 16 38.37 6.17 -12.42
N ASP A 17 37.11 6.20 -12.90
CA ASP A 17 36.28 7.40 -13.04
C ASP A 17 35.23 7.56 -11.92
N VAL A 18 35.49 7.00 -10.72
CA VAL A 18 34.89 7.61 -9.53
C VAL A 18 35.62 8.90 -9.23
N SER A 19 35.17 9.98 -9.90
CA SER A 19 35.49 11.36 -9.57
C SER A 19 35.68 11.52 -8.05
N PRO A 20 36.78 12.14 -7.56
CA PRO A 20 37.02 12.38 -6.13
C PRO A 20 36.00 13.36 -5.51
N LYS A 21 34.93 13.69 -6.24
CA LYS A 21 33.80 14.51 -5.81
C LYS A 21 32.69 13.72 -5.11
N ARG A 22 32.74 12.39 -5.02
CA ARG A 22 31.93 11.67 -4.03
C ARG A 22 32.63 11.82 -2.67
N LYS A 23 32.58 13.04 -2.11
CA LYS A 23 32.84 13.25 -0.69
C LYS A 23 31.98 12.23 0.03
N GLU A 24 32.60 11.36 0.84
CA GLU A 24 31.84 10.59 1.81
C GLU A 24 30.96 11.60 2.55
N PRO A 25 29.62 11.42 2.53
CA PRO A 25 28.74 12.36 3.19
C PRO A 25 29.22 12.48 4.64
N SER A 26 29.41 13.72 5.09
CA SER A 26 29.83 13.98 6.46
C SER A 26 28.92 13.22 7.42
N ILE A 27 29.45 12.72 8.53
CA ILE A 27 28.68 12.04 9.58
C ILE A 27 27.44 12.86 9.97
N GLN A 28 27.54 14.20 9.92
CA GLN A 28 26.43 15.11 10.15
C GLN A 28 25.30 14.96 9.12
N VAL A 29 25.61 14.79 7.84
CA VAL A 29 24.63 14.60 6.76
C VAL A 29 23.92 13.26 6.90
N LEU A 30 24.66 12.21 7.29
CA LEU A 30 24.05 10.89 7.58
C LEU A 30 23.13 10.97 8.79
N TYR A 31 23.56 11.66 9.85
CA TYR A 31 22.76 11.87 11.05
C TYR A 31 21.48 12.66 10.76
N ASP A 32 21.58 13.74 9.98
CA ASP A 32 20.43 14.59 9.60
C ASP A 32 19.44 13.81 8.71
N TYR A 33 19.94 12.97 7.80
CA TYR A 33 19.13 12.06 6.99
C TYR A 33 18.37 11.03 7.85
N GLU A 34 19.07 10.32 8.75
CA GLU A 34 18.45 9.32 9.62
C GLU A 34 17.41 9.94 10.56
N LYS A 35 17.74 11.09 11.15
CA LYS A 35 16.83 11.84 12.01
C LYS A 35 15.55 12.23 11.26
N HIS A 36 15.69 12.75 10.05
CA HIS A 36 14.56 13.15 9.23
C HIS A 36 13.69 11.95 8.80
N TYR A 37 14.33 10.84 8.41
CA TYR A 37 13.61 9.61 8.10
C TYR A 37 12.79 9.12 9.31
N MET A 38 13.35 9.16 10.51
CA MET A 38 12.61 8.82 11.73
C MET A 38 11.46 9.79 12.04
N GLU A 39 11.63 11.08 11.81
CA GLU A 39 10.57 12.08 11.96
C GLU A 39 9.42 11.84 10.99
N LEU A 40 9.73 11.52 9.73
CA LEU A 40 8.72 11.16 8.74
C LEU A 40 8.00 9.87 9.14
N VAL A 41 8.72 8.81 9.53
CA VAL A 41 8.09 7.56 9.99
C VAL A 41 7.14 7.83 11.15
N LYS A 42 7.52 8.67 12.12
CA LYS A 42 6.64 9.08 13.22
C LYS A 42 5.42 9.86 12.74
N LYS A 43 5.59 10.77 11.77
CA LYS A 43 4.51 11.57 11.19
C LYS A 43 3.44 10.71 10.51
N TYR A 44 3.85 9.69 9.75
CA TYR A 44 2.94 8.83 9.00
C TYR A 44 2.46 7.60 9.80
N ALA A 45 3.04 7.30 10.96
CA ALA A 45 2.65 6.14 11.77
C ALA A 45 1.16 6.12 12.16
N SER A 46 0.61 7.28 12.53
CA SER A 46 -0.82 7.39 12.88
C SER A 46 -1.72 7.13 11.68
N GLU A 47 -1.30 7.58 10.50
CA GLU A 47 -2.04 7.43 9.25
C GLU A 47 -1.98 5.99 8.74
N ILE A 48 -0.82 5.34 8.82
CA ILE A 48 -0.66 3.91 8.54
C ILE A 48 -1.59 3.09 9.44
N LYS A 49 -1.64 3.42 10.73
CA LYS A 49 -2.55 2.76 11.68
C LYS A 49 -4.01 3.00 11.31
N MET A 50 -4.39 4.24 10.99
CA MET A 50 -5.75 4.57 10.57
C MET A 50 -6.19 3.75 9.36
N VAL A 51 -5.36 3.64 8.32
CA VAL A 51 -5.62 2.81 7.13
C VAL A 51 -5.77 1.34 7.51
N ALA A 52 -4.89 0.82 8.36
CA ALA A 52 -4.95 -0.56 8.81
C ALA A 52 -6.25 -0.85 9.59
N ASP A 53 -6.69 0.08 10.44
CA ASP A 53 -7.93 0.01 11.18
C ASP A 53 -9.14 0.03 10.21
N MET A 54 -9.16 0.93 9.22
CA MET A 54 -10.21 0.98 8.18
C MET A 54 -10.31 -0.32 7.38
N LEU A 55 -9.18 -0.89 6.96
CA LEU A 55 -9.17 -2.19 6.26
C LEU A 55 -9.63 -3.34 7.17
N CYS A 56 -9.29 -3.29 8.46
CA CYS A 56 -9.73 -4.28 9.43
C CYS A 56 -11.25 -4.24 9.60
N ASP A 57 -11.81 -3.05 9.75
CA ASP A 57 -13.24 -2.86 9.94
C ASP A 57 -14.03 -3.24 8.67
N LEU A 58 -13.52 -2.93 7.47
CA LEU A 58 -14.11 -3.39 6.21
C LEU A 58 -14.18 -4.92 6.13
N ARG A 59 -13.12 -5.63 6.54
CA ARG A 59 -13.11 -7.11 6.56
C ARG A 59 -14.08 -7.68 7.58
N LYS A 60 -14.19 -7.06 8.76
CA LYS A 60 -15.18 -7.46 9.77
C LYS A 60 -16.60 -7.26 9.25
N GLU A 61 -16.87 -6.13 8.59
CA GLU A 61 -18.18 -5.84 8.00
C GLU A 61 -18.55 -6.88 6.93
N GLN A 62 -17.62 -7.21 6.04
CA GLN A 62 -17.80 -8.30 5.06
C GLN A 62 -18.10 -9.63 5.76
N GLU A 63 -17.33 -9.98 6.79
CA GLU A 63 -17.51 -11.21 7.55
C GLU A 63 -18.90 -11.29 8.21
N ILE A 64 -19.32 -10.23 8.89
CA ILE A 64 -20.64 -10.12 9.54
C ILE A 64 -21.74 -10.21 8.48
N PHE A 65 -21.61 -9.49 7.37
CA PHE A 65 -22.61 -9.52 6.31
C PHE A 65 -22.82 -10.94 5.76
N TYR A 66 -21.74 -11.65 5.45
CA TYR A 66 -21.83 -12.98 4.85
C TYR A 66 -22.16 -14.11 5.82
N LYS A 67 -21.72 -14.01 7.08
CA LYS A 67 -21.93 -15.07 8.08
C LYS A 67 -23.21 -14.91 8.88
N GLU A 68 -23.70 -13.68 9.05
CA GLU A 68 -24.83 -13.38 9.95
C GLU A 68 -25.97 -12.73 9.16
N THR A 69 -25.73 -11.52 8.62
CA THR A 69 -26.81 -10.70 8.04
C THR A 69 -27.49 -11.34 6.83
N LEU A 70 -26.72 -11.85 5.88
CA LEU A 70 -27.25 -12.46 4.66
C LEU A 70 -28.05 -13.74 4.95
N PRO A 71 -27.56 -14.70 5.77
CA PRO A 71 -28.36 -15.83 6.23
C PRO A 71 -29.68 -15.43 6.90
N GLU A 72 -29.67 -14.44 7.79
CA GLU A 72 -30.90 -13.95 8.44
C GLU A 72 -31.91 -13.37 7.44
N ILE A 73 -31.43 -12.64 6.43
CA ILE A 73 -32.26 -12.11 5.35
C ILE A 73 -32.87 -13.24 4.53
N ILE A 74 -32.07 -14.26 4.19
CA ILE A 74 -32.53 -15.45 3.45
C ILE A 74 -33.62 -16.18 4.25
N GLU A 75 -33.41 -16.39 5.55
CA GLU A 75 -34.38 -17.07 6.40
C GLU A 75 -35.71 -16.32 6.45
N LYS A 76 -35.68 -14.99 6.65
CA LYS A 76 -36.89 -14.14 6.65
C LYS A 76 -37.61 -14.16 5.31
N LEU A 77 -36.87 -14.13 4.20
CA LEU A 77 -37.45 -14.23 2.85
C LEU A 77 -38.12 -15.58 2.60
N ASN A 78 -37.57 -16.67 3.14
CA ASN A 78 -38.15 -18.00 2.99
C ASN A 78 -39.44 -18.21 3.82
N GLN A 79 -39.61 -17.45 4.90
CA GLN A 79 -40.82 -17.50 5.74
C GLN A 79 -42.01 -16.74 5.11
N ASP A 80 -41.76 -15.86 4.14
CA ASP A 80 -42.82 -15.10 3.48
C ASP A 80 -43.45 -15.92 2.33
N ALA A 81 -44.67 -16.40 2.57
CA ALA A 81 -45.45 -17.16 1.60
C ALA A 81 -45.96 -16.32 0.41
N GLY A 82 -45.89 -14.99 0.50
CA GLY A 82 -46.30 -14.08 -0.57
C GLY A 82 -45.23 -13.87 -1.65
N ILE A 83 -44.02 -14.40 -1.46
CA ILE A 83 -42.89 -14.22 -2.37
C ILE A 83 -42.56 -15.55 -3.03
N ASP A 84 -42.62 -15.58 -4.36
CA ASP A 84 -42.21 -16.75 -5.13
C ASP A 84 -40.69 -16.91 -5.15
N GLU A 85 -40.24 -18.12 -5.46
CA GLU A 85 -38.82 -18.48 -5.43
C GLU A 85 -37.98 -17.70 -6.45
N GLU A 86 -38.54 -17.38 -7.62
CA GLU A 86 -37.84 -16.64 -8.67
C GLU A 86 -37.57 -15.21 -8.21
N MET A 87 -38.57 -14.56 -7.61
CA MET A 87 -38.45 -13.20 -7.07
C MET A 87 -37.45 -13.14 -5.90
N ARG A 88 -37.45 -14.14 -5.00
CA ARG A 88 -36.43 -14.25 -3.94
C ARG A 88 -35.02 -14.32 -4.51
N ASN A 89 -34.81 -15.16 -5.52
CA ASN A 89 -33.50 -15.31 -6.16
C ASN A 89 -33.02 -14.01 -6.81
N VAL A 90 -33.92 -13.29 -7.51
CA VAL A 90 -33.61 -11.99 -8.11
C VAL A 90 -33.20 -10.97 -7.05
N TRP A 91 -33.94 -10.91 -5.93
CA TRP A 91 -33.66 -9.95 -4.85
C TRP A 91 -32.36 -10.26 -4.14
N LEU A 92 -32.12 -11.52 -3.78
CA LEU A 92 -30.88 -11.95 -3.12
C LEU A 92 -29.67 -11.69 -4.01
N LYS A 93 -29.75 -12.02 -5.31
CA LYS A 93 -28.68 -11.73 -6.25
C LYS A 93 -28.40 -10.24 -6.36
N ARG A 94 -29.45 -9.41 -6.40
CA ARG A 94 -29.29 -7.94 -6.45
C ARG A 94 -28.67 -7.39 -5.17
N LEU A 95 -29.09 -7.91 -4.01
CA LEU A 95 -28.55 -7.52 -2.71
C LEU A 95 -27.06 -7.83 -2.62
N THR A 96 -26.66 -9.08 -2.89
CA THR A 96 -25.25 -9.48 -2.82
C THR A 96 -24.40 -8.69 -3.81
N THR A 97 -24.87 -8.53 -5.06
CA THR A 97 -24.15 -7.73 -6.07
C THR A 97 -23.97 -6.28 -5.64
N ASN A 98 -24.98 -5.67 -5.01
CA ASN A 98 -24.89 -4.29 -4.52
C ASN A 98 -23.93 -4.19 -3.34
N MET A 99 -23.95 -5.16 -2.42
CA MET A 99 -23.04 -5.18 -1.27
C MET A 99 -21.60 -5.41 -1.69
N ASP A 100 -21.33 -6.34 -2.61
CA ASP A 100 -20.01 -6.53 -3.21
C ASP A 100 -19.48 -5.26 -3.87
N ARG A 101 -20.34 -4.56 -4.61
CA ARG A 101 -19.99 -3.27 -5.21
C ARG A 101 -19.68 -2.23 -4.13
N SER A 102 -20.45 -2.16 -3.06
CA SER A 102 -20.24 -1.22 -1.96
C SER A 102 -18.89 -1.47 -1.26
N PHE A 103 -18.59 -2.75 -0.98
CA PHE A 103 -17.31 -3.15 -0.41
C PHE A 103 -16.14 -2.84 -1.33
N GLY A 104 -16.25 -3.15 -2.63
CA GLY A 104 -15.20 -2.85 -3.60
C GLY A 104 -14.95 -1.35 -3.79
N LEU A 105 -15.99 -0.52 -3.69
CA LEU A 105 -15.85 0.94 -3.70
C LEU A 105 -15.11 1.44 -2.44
N SER A 106 -15.45 0.88 -1.28
CA SER A 106 -14.80 1.24 -0.01
C SER A 106 -13.32 0.85 -0.02
N GLU A 107 -13.00 -0.35 -0.51
CA GLU A 107 -11.63 -0.81 -0.67
C GLU A 107 -10.84 0.07 -1.65
N THR A 108 -11.43 0.39 -2.81
CA THR A 108 -10.81 1.31 -3.78
C THR A 108 -10.51 2.67 -3.15
N LEU A 109 -11.45 3.25 -2.42
CA LEU A 109 -11.28 4.55 -1.79
C LEU A 109 -10.17 4.56 -0.73
N ILE A 110 -10.07 3.49 0.06
CA ILE A 110 -8.97 3.33 1.03
C ILE A 110 -7.63 3.21 0.29
N ASN A 111 -7.57 2.42 -0.78
CA ASN A 111 -6.34 2.22 -1.56
C ASN A 111 -5.89 3.50 -2.30
N ASP A 112 -6.82 4.27 -2.84
CA ASP A 112 -6.54 5.55 -3.49
C ASP A 112 -5.98 6.56 -2.49
N TYR A 113 -6.54 6.61 -1.28
CA TYR A 113 -6.03 7.44 -0.19
C TYR A 113 -4.59 7.06 0.19
N VAL A 114 -4.32 5.76 0.36
CA VAL A 114 -2.97 5.24 0.65
C VAL A 114 -1.98 5.60 -0.45
N THR A 115 -2.37 5.42 -1.71
CA THR A 115 -1.50 5.69 -2.87
C THR A 115 -1.13 7.16 -2.92
N LYS A 116 -2.11 8.05 -2.78
CA LYS A 116 -1.88 9.50 -2.74
C LYS A 116 -0.93 9.89 -1.61
N ASN A 117 -1.12 9.34 -0.42
CA ASN A 117 -0.27 9.64 0.73
C ASN A 117 1.17 9.13 0.56
N ILE A 118 1.36 7.96 -0.06
CA ILE A 118 2.68 7.43 -0.40
C ILE A 118 3.39 8.35 -1.39
N ASP A 119 2.67 8.87 -2.39
CA ASP A 119 3.24 9.78 -3.37
C ASP A 119 3.61 11.13 -2.75
N GLU A 120 2.79 11.65 -1.84
CA GLU A 120 3.10 12.83 -1.03
C GLU A 120 4.34 12.59 -0.14
N PHE A 121 4.43 11.43 0.53
CA PHE A 121 5.60 11.05 1.32
C PHE A 121 6.88 10.99 0.47
N LYS A 122 6.83 10.34 -0.70
CA LYS A 122 7.98 10.26 -1.62
C LYS A 122 8.40 11.64 -2.13
N ALA A 123 7.44 12.52 -2.42
CA ALA A 123 7.73 13.88 -2.85
C ALA A 123 8.46 14.67 -1.74
N GLU A 124 7.99 14.60 -0.50
CA GLU A 124 8.60 15.30 0.64
C GLU A 124 10.02 14.79 0.93
N VAL A 125 10.24 13.48 0.87
CA VAL A 125 11.57 12.87 1.00
C VAL A 125 12.52 13.38 -0.08
N ASN A 126 12.09 13.37 -1.35
CA ASN A 126 12.92 13.79 -2.48
C ASN A 126 13.28 15.28 -2.43
N GLU A 127 12.33 16.15 -2.07
CA GLU A 127 12.59 17.58 -1.93
C GLU A 127 13.59 17.88 -0.80
N THR A 128 13.55 17.11 0.28
CA THR A 128 14.48 17.30 1.39
C THR A 128 15.88 16.78 1.06
N ILE A 129 15.99 15.64 0.36
CA ILE A 129 17.27 15.15 -0.16
C ILE A 129 17.91 16.19 -1.10
N LYS A 130 17.13 16.81 -1.99
CA LYS A 130 17.63 17.88 -2.87
C LYS A 130 18.12 19.12 -2.11
N LYS A 131 17.56 19.43 -0.93
CA LYS A 131 18.00 20.55 -0.09
C LYS A 131 19.27 20.25 0.70
N LEU A 132 19.55 18.96 0.95
CA LEU A 132 20.70 18.49 1.73
C LEU A 132 21.94 18.22 0.86
N LEU A 133 21.78 18.06 -0.46
CA LEU A 133 22.84 17.91 -1.47
C LEU A 133 23.28 19.27 -2.04
#